data_AF-Q9VRD7-F1
#
_entry.id   AF-Q9VRD7-F1
#
_cell.length_a   1.000
_cell.length_b   1.000
_cell.length_c   1.000
_cell.angle_alpha   90.00
_cell.angle_beta   90.00
_cell.angle_gamma   90.00
#
_symmetry.space_group_name_H-M   'P 1'
#
loop_
_entity.id
_entity.type
_entity.pdbx_description
1 polymer ?
#
loop_
_entity_poly.entity_id
_entity_poly.type
_entity_poly.pdbx_seq_one_letter_code
_entity_poly.pdbx_strand_id
1 'polypeptide(L)'
;MSHGERKGRLNVVKFLELGFAVACLVLHFYSFNDRDIMTSFLATGTFTGYIIVVIGVFAGVLMRAPIHKRIDIFFSVLGCTLFVASGVFIIEAWEFSFRTRTRDLALIKASLSIVNGVLFGFDAVFTFRDK
;
A
#
# COMPACT_ATOMS: atom_id res chain seq x y z
N MET A 1 -15.47 -19.95 -12.90
CA MET A 1 -15.56 -19.13 -11.66
C MET A 1 -16.87 -18.38 -11.67
N SER A 2 -17.65 -18.46 -10.59
CA SER A 2 -18.90 -17.71 -10.47
C SER A 2 -18.62 -16.22 -10.26
N HIS A 3 -19.51 -15.34 -10.74
CA HIS A 3 -19.42 -13.90 -10.51
C HIS A 3 -19.31 -13.51 -9.02
N GLY A 4 -19.87 -14.34 -8.12
CA GLY A 4 -19.82 -14.13 -6.67
C GLY A 4 -18.42 -14.34 -6.07
N GLU A 5 -17.74 -15.43 -6.45
CA GLU A 5 -16.38 -15.74 -5.97
C GLU A 5 -15.38 -14.66 -6.39
N ARG A 6 -15.54 -14.11 -7.59
CA ARG A 6 -14.67 -13.04 -8.12
C ARG A 6 -14.80 -11.74 -7.34
N LYS A 7 -16.04 -11.30 -7.06
CA LYS A 7 -16.29 -10.14 -6.20
C LYS A 7 -15.70 -10.38 -4.81
N GLY A 8 -15.86 -11.59 -4.26
CA GLY A 8 -15.22 -11.98 -3.00
C GLY A 8 -13.70 -11.78 -3.00
N ARG A 9 -13.00 -12.22 -4.05
CA ARG A 9 -11.55 -12.05 -4.17
C ARG A 9 -11.11 -10.58 -4.22
N LEU A 10 -11.76 -9.76 -5.06
CA LEU A 10 -11.46 -8.33 -5.15
C LEU A 10 -11.67 -7.64 -3.79
N ASN A 11 -12.75 -7.98 -3.07
CA ASN A 11 -13.02 -7.43 -1.74
C ASN A 11 -11.90 -7.77 -0.75
N VAL A 12 -11.40 -9.01 -0.77
CA VAL A 12 -10.33 -9.45 0.13
C VAL A 12 -9.02 -8.75 -0.19
N VAL A 13 -8.65 -8.63 -1.47
CA VAL A 13 -7.41 -7.94 -1.87
C VAL A 13 -7.45 -6.47 -1.45
N LYS A 14 -8.52 -5.74 -1.79
CA LYS A 14 -8.65 -4.32 -1.39
C LYS A 14 -8.70 -4.13 0.13
N PHE A 15 -9.30 -5.07 0.86
CA PHE A 15 -9.30 -5.04 2.32
C PHE A 15 -7.88 -5.22 2.90
N LEU A 16 -7.09 -6.12 2.32
CA LEU A 16 -5.69 -6.31 2.72
C LEU A 16 -4.83 -5.10 2.37
N GLU A 17 -4.98 -4.54 1.17
CA GLU A 17 -4.28 -3.32 0.74
C GLU A 17 -4.54 -2.16 1.70
N LEU A 18 -5.81 -1.98 2.11
CA LEU A 18 -6.21 -0.97 3.08
C LEU A 18 -5.60 -1.23 4.46
N GLY A 19 -5.73 -2.47 4.96
CA GLY A 19 -5.22 -2.84 6.28
C GLY A 19 -3.70 -2.63 6.38
N PHE A 20 -2.97 -2.98 5.33
CA PHE A 20 -1.52 -2.81 5.28
C PHE A 20 -1.13 -1.34 5.14
N ALA A 21 -1.87 -0.54 4.36
CA ALA A 21 -1.63 0.90 4.26
C ALA A 21 -1.84 1.59 5.61
N VAL A 22 -2.90 1.24 6.35
CA VAL A 22 -3.17 1.75 7.71
C VAL A 22 -2.07 1.30 8.68
N ALA A 23 -1.66 0.03 8.66
CA ALA A 23 -0.57 -0.45 9.49
C ALA A 23 0.75 0.29 9.19
N CYS A 24 1.06 0.55 7.92
CA CYS A 24 2.22 1.35 7.52
C CYS A 24 2.14 2.77 8.08
N LEU A 25 0.99 3.45 7.98
CA LEU A 25 0.81 4.80 8.51
C LEU A 25 0.95 4.84 10.04
N VAL A 26 0.37 3.88 10.76
CA VAL A 26 0.48 3.79 12.22
C VAL A 26 1.94 3.58 12.63
N LEU A 27 2.64 2.65 11.98
CA LEU A 27 4.07 2.44 12.25
C LEU A 27 4.89 3.67 11.86
N HIS A 28 4.51 4.36 10.78
CA HIS A 28 5.15 5.61 10.36
C HIS A 28 5.01 6.70 11.41
N PHE A 29 3.84 6.83 12.06
CA PHE A 29 3.66 7.77 13.18
C PHE A 29 4.63 7.48 14.33
N TYR A 30 4.81 6.22 14.72
CA TYR A 30 5.74 5.84 15.81
C TYR A 30 7.23 5.86 15.43
N SER A 31 7.55 5.89 14.13
CA SER A 31 8.91 5.85 13.60
C SER A 31 9.21 7.02 12.65
N PHE A 32 8.50 8.14 12.78
CA PHE A 32 8.45 9.24 11.80
C PHE A 32 9.81 9.90 11.52
N ASN A 33 10.77 9.76 12.43
CA ASN A 33 12.11 10.33 12.30
C ASN A 33 12.98 9.53 11.30
N ASP A 34 12.55 9.41 10.04
CA ASP A 34 13.24 8.63 9.00
C ASP A 34 14.58 9.25 8.55
N ARG A 35 15.19 10.16 9.33
CA ARG A 35 16.51 10.82 9.14
C ARG A 35 16.69 11.63 7.84
N ASP A 36 15.87 11.38 6.84
CA ASP A 36 15.82 12.05 5.55
C ASP A 36 14.40 12.57 5.29
N ILE A 37 14.30 13.87 5.03
CA ILE A 37 13.04 14.57 4.82
C ILE A 37 12.32 14.04 3.57
N MET A 38 13.07 13.67 2.52
CA MET A 38 12.47 13.20 1.27
C MET A 38 11.81 11.83 1.46
N THR A 39 12.48 10.92 2.18
CA THR A 39 11.95 9.62 2.55
C THR A 39 10.72 9.74 3.45
N SER A 40 10.77 10.59 4.48
CA SER A 40 9.60 10.88 5.34
C SER A 40 8.43 11.42 4.53
N PHE A 41 8.68 12.37 3.61
CA PHE A 41 7.65 13.00 2.79
C PHE A 41 7.01 12.00 1.82
N LEU A 42 7.82 11.21 1.13
CA LEU A 42 7.34 10.17 0.21
C LEU A 42 6.51 9.12 0.95
N ALA A 43 7.00 8.62 2.09
CA ALA A 43 6.30 7.62 2.89
C ALA A 43 4.97 8.18 3.44
N THR A 44 4.99 9.39 4.00
CA THR A 44 3.77 10.06 4.49
C THR A 44 2.73 10.22 3.39
N GLY A 45 3.16 10.74 2.24
CA GLY A 45 2.30 10.95 1.08
C GLY A 45 1.74 9.64 0.52
N THR A 46 2.58 8.62 0.42
CA THR A 46 2.19 7.28 -0.04
C THR A 46 1.15 6.67 0.88
N PHE A 47 1.44 6.54 2.18
CA PHE A 47 0.55 5.85 3.12
C PHE A 47 -0.76 6.60 3.29
N THR A 48 -0.70 7.91 3.51
CA THR A 48 -1.92 8.72 3.70
C THR A 48 -2.73 8.82 2.41
N GLY A 49 -2.09 9.09 1.28
CA GLY A 49 -2.76 9.24 0.00
C GLY A 49 -3.44 7.94 -0.44
N TYR A 50 -2.78 6.79 -0.28
CA TYR A 50 -3.36 5.51 -0.66
C TYR A 50 -4.45 5.02 0.27
N ILE A 51 -4.45 5.39 1.55
CA ILE A 51 -5.60 5.13 2.42
C ILE A 51 -6.86 5.78 1.81
N ILE A 52 -6.76 7.04 1.37
CA ILE A 52 -7.89 7.75 0.74
C ILE A 52 -8.32 7.06 -0.55
N VAL A 53 -7.36 6.73 -1.44
CA VAL A 53 -7.64 6.06 -2.72
C VAL A 53 -8.31 4.71 -2.50
N VAL A 54 -7.74 3.86 -1.64
CA VAL A 54 -8.26 2.51 -1.41
C VAL A 54 -9.60 2.54 -0.69
N ILE A 55 -9.82 3.45 0.26
CA ILE A 55 -11.15 3.63 0.87
C ILE A 55 -12.19 3.99 -0.20
N GLY A 56 -11.87 4.90 -1.13
CA GLY A 56 -12.77 5.26 -2.23
C GLY A 56 -13.12 4.07 -3.13
N VAL A 57 -12.11 3.29 -3.53
CA VAL A 57 -12.30 2.07 -4.34
C VAL A 57 -13.11 1.03 -3.55
N PHE A 58 -12.76 0.79 -2.29
CA PHE A 58 -13.43 -0.17 -1.43
C PHE A 58 -14.90 0.20 -1.17
N ALA A 59 -15.19 1.48 -0.93
CA ALA A 59 -16.56 1.98 -0.83
C ALA A 59 -17.34 1.74 -2.12
N GLY A 60 -16.75 2.02 -3.29
CA GLY A 60 -17.36 1.71 -4.59
C GLY A 60 -17.69 0.22 -4.75
N VAL A 61 -16.79 -0.66 -4.30
CA VAL A 61 -16.99 -2.11 -4.30
C VAL A 61 -18.15 -2.53 -3.38
N LEU A 62 -18.21 -1.99 -2.15
CA LEU A 62 -19.29 -2.26 -1.19
C LEU A 62 -20.65 -1.80 -1.70
N MET A 63 -20.68 -0.62 -2.32
CA MET A 63 -21.88 -0.05 -2.94
C MET A 63 -22.27 -0.73 -4.25
N ARG A 64 -21.49 -1.73 -4.72
CA ARG A 64 -21.66 -2.43 -6.01
C ARG A 64 -21.67 -1.46 -7.20
N ALA A 65 -21.00 -0.32 -7.06
CA ALA A 65 -20.87 0.67 -8.12
C ALA A 65 -19.92 0.15 -9.21
N PRO A 66 -20.15 0.51 -10.49
CA PRO A 66 -19.24 0.16 -11.56
C PRO A 66 -17.93 0.96 -11.42
N ILE A 67 -16.83 0.27 -11.11
CA ILE A 67 -15.49 0.87 -11.07
C ILE A 67 -14.83 0.72 -12.43
N HIS A 68 -14.33 1.84 -12.97
CA HIS A 68 -13.70 1.83 -14.27
C HIS A 68 -12.33 1.15 -14.21
N LYS A 69 -12.20 -0.03 -14.84
CA LYS A 69 -11.01 -0.90 -14.77
C LYS A 69 -9.70 -0.17 -15.07
N ARG A 70 -9.68 0.76 -16.04
CA ARG A 70 -8.44 1.50 -16.38
C ARG A 70 -7.96 2.41 -15.24
N ILE A 71 -8.89 2.97 -14.49
CA ILE A 71 -8.59 3.85 -13.34
C ILE A 71 -8.09 2.99 -12.18
N ASP A 72 -8.74 1.84 -11.95
CA ASP A 72 -8.31 0.89 -10.92
C ASP A 72 -6.88 0.38 -11.19
N ILE A 73 -6.59 -0.07 -12.42
CA ILE A 73 -5.22 -0.48 -12.82
C ILE A 73 -4.22 0.67 -12.65
N PHE A 74 -4.58 1.90 -13.04
CA PHE A 74 -3.70 3.05 -12.88
C PHE A 74 -3.30 3.27 -11.41
N PHE A 75 -4.29 3.31 -10.51
CA PHE A 75 -4.01 3.50 -9.09
C PHE A 75 -3.27 2.33 -8.47
N SER A 76 -3.55 1.09 -8.89
CA SER A 76 -2.83 -0.10 -8.40
C SER A 76 -1.38 -0.13 -8.87
N VAL A 77 -1.08 0.19 -10.14
CA VAL A 77 0.32 0.28 -10.62
C VAL A 77 1.09 1.40 -9.90
N LEU A 78 0.45 2.57 -9.75
CA LEU A 78 1.04 3.68 -9.02
C LEU A 78 1.26 3.32 -7.55
N GLY A 79 0.34 2.57 -6.94
CA GLY A 79 0.40 2.13 -5.55
C GLY A 79 1.53 1.15 -5.33
N CYS A 80 1.64 0.16 -6.21
CA CYS A 80 2.77 -0.76 -6.26
C CYS A 80 4.10 0.01 -6.27
N THR A 81 4.25 0.97 -7.18
CA THR A 81 5.48 1.73 -7.34
C THR A 81 5.82 2.54 -6.11
N LEU A 82 4.86 3.30 -5.57
CA LEU A 82 5.07 4.19 -4.43
C LEU A 82 5.32 3.43 -3.12
N PHE A 83 4.61 2.34 -2.87
CA PHE A 83 4.81 1.52 -1.67
C PHE A 83 6.14 0.76 -1.70
N VAL A 84 6.54 0.21 -2.85
CA VAL A 84 7.87 -0.41 -3.00
C VAL A 84 8.96 0.65 -2.83
N ALA A 85 8.87 1.79 -3.52
CA ALA A 85 9.86 2.86 -3.43
C ALA A 85 9.99 3.41 -2.00
N SER A 86 8.87 3.66 -1.32
CA SER A 86 8.87 4.10 0.08
C SER A 86 9.55 3.08 0.98
N GLY A 87 9.23 1.79 0.81
CA GLY A 87 9.85 0.73 1.60
C GLY A 87 11.36 0.61 1.38
N VAL A 88 11.82 0.68 0.12
CA VAL A 88 13.25 0.66 -0.20
C VAL A 88 13.97 1.86 0.42
N PHE A 89 13.46 3.08 0.26
CA PHE A 89 14.10 4.25 0.85
C PHE A 89 14.09 4.26 2.37
N ILE A 90 13.06 3.71 3.02
CA ILE A 90 13.08 3.53 4.48
C ILE A 90 14.16 2.52 4.90
N ILE A 91 14.38 1.43 4.15
CA ILE A 91 15.46 0.48 4.47
C ILE A 91 16.82 1.19 4.38
N GLU A 92 17.08 1.89 3.29
CA GLU A 92 18.33 2.64 3.05
C GLU A 92 18.58 3.66 4.17
N ALA A 93 17.57 4.44 4.57
CA ALA A 93 17.69 5.43 5.64
C ALA A 93 18.04 4.82 7.02
N TRP A 94 17.69 3.55 7.24
CA TRP A 94 17.84 2.86 8.53
C TRP A 94 18.88 1.74 8.53
N GLU A 95 19.54 1.45 7.40
CA GLU A 95 20.48 0.33 7.26
C GLU A 95 21.67 0.46 8.23
N PHE A 96 22.33 1.62 8.22
CA PHE A 96 23.51 1.92 9.06
C PHE A 96 23.17 2.45 10.46
N SER A 97 21.90 2.37 10.87
CA SER A 97 21.47 2.85 12.19
C SER A 97 21.79 1.83 13.29
N PHE A 98 22.19 2.31 14.47
CA PHE A 98 22.26 1.44 15.65
C PHE A 98 20.90 0.78 15.93
N ARG A 99 20.93 -0.46 16.42
CA ARG A 99 19.71 -1.21 16.75
C ARG A 99 19.00 -0.49 17.90
N THR A 100 17.87 0.13 17.57
CA THR A 100 16.98 0.81 18.50
C THR A 100 15.55 0.35 18.21
N ARG A 101 14.65 0.50 19.18
CA ARG A 101 13.22 0.20 18.98
C ARG A 101 12.65 0.96 17.76
N THR A 102 13.08 2.20 17.55
CA THR A 102 12.66 3.01 16.40
C THR A 102 13.13 2.42 15.07
N ARG A 103 14.38 1.94 15.01
CA ARG A 103 14.91 1.24 13.83
C ARG A 103 14.09 -0.01 13.52
N ASP A 104 13.82 -0.83 14.53
CA ASP A 104 13.07 -2.08 14.33
C ASP A 104 11.66 -1.80 13.80
N LEU A 105 10.97 -0.78 14.35
CA LEU A 105 9.68 -0.33 13.84
C LEU A 105 9.76 0.21 12.41
N ALA A 106 10.82 0.94 12.07
CA ALA A 106 11.03 1.46 10.72
C ALA A 106 11.29 0.34 9.70
N LEU A 107 12.04 -0.69 10.07
CA LEU A 107 12.26 -1.86 9.20
C LEU A 107 11.00 -2.71 9.04
N ILE A 108 10.19 -2.87 10.09
CA ILE A 108 8.88 -3.51 10.00
C ILE A 108 7.96 -2.71 9.07
N LYS A 109 7.90 -1.38 9.23
CA LYS A 109 7.17 -0.45 8.35
C LYS A 109 7.61 -0.61 6.90
N ALA A 110 8.91 -0.64 6.65
CA ALA A 110 9.45 -0.83 5.30
C ALA A 110 9.06 -2.17 4.70
N SER A 111 9.15 -3.25 5.48
CA SER A 111 8.77 -4.59 5.02
C SER A 111 7.28 -4.68 4.67
N LEU A 112 6.41 -4.11 5.51
CA LEU A 112 4.97 -4.04 5.25
C LEU A 112 4.67 -3.17 4.03
N SER A 113 5.41 -2.07 3.86
CA SER A 113 5.28 -1.21 2.69
C SER A 113 5.60 -1.98 1.41
N ILE A 114 6.72 -2.71 1.36
CA ILE A 114 7.10 -3.52 0.19
C ILE A 114 6.05 -4.60 -0.09
N VAL A 115 5.60 -5.33 0.94
CA VAL A 115 4.56 -6.35 0.78
C VAL A 115 3.26 -5.74 0.25
N ASN A 116 2.87 -4.56 0.75
CA ASN A 116 1.68 -3.88 0.27
C ASN A 116 1.82 -3.43 -1.20
N GLY A 117 3.01 -2.97 -1.59
CA GLY A 117 3.29 -2.66 -2.98
C GLY A 117 3.14 -3.88 -3.89
N VAL A 118 3.60 -5.05 -3.43
CA VAL A 118 3.40 -6.32 -4.16
C VAL A 118 1.92 -6.70 -4.24
N LEU A 119 1.11 -6.47 -3.19
CA LEU A 119 -0.34 -6.69 -3.24
C LEU A 119 -1.01 -5.84 -4.33
N PHE A 120 -0.68 -4.55 -4.40
CA PHE A 120 -1.14 -3.67 -5.47
C PHE A 120 -0.70 -4.15 -6.86
N GLY A 121 0.52 -4.69 -6.98
CA GLY A 121 1.01 -5.30 -8.21
C GLY A 121 0.14 -6.49 -8.65
N PHE A 122 -0.20 -7.38 -7.71
CA PHE A 122 -1.09 -8.50 -7.99
C PHE A 122 -2.49 -8.03 -8.37
N ASP A 123 -3.03 -7.03 -7.69
CA ASP A 123 -4.32 -6.44 -7.99
C ASP A 123 -4.36 -5.87 -9.42
N ALA A 124 -3.34 -5.10 -9.82
CA ALA A 124 -3.22 -4.60 -11.19
C ALA A 124 -3.20 -5.73 -12.24
N VAL A 125 -2.42 -6.80 -11.98
CA VAL A 125 -2.33 -7.96 -12.89
C VAL A 125 -3.67 -8.70 -12.98
N PHE A 126 -4.37 -8.91 -11.87
CA PHE A 126 -5.67 -9.57 -11.87
C PHE A 126 -6.74 -8.73 -12.57
N THR A 127 -6.80 -7.42 -12.30
CA THR A 127 -7.74 -6.52 -12.97
C THR A 127 -7.46 -6.41 -14.48
N PHE A 128 -6.20 -6.51 -14.90
CA PHE A 128 -5.85 -6.55 -16.33
C PHE A 128 -6.23 -7.88 -17.00
N ARG A 129 -6.01 -9.00 -16.32
CA ARG A 129 -6.36 -10.35 -16.82
C ARG A 129 -7.87 -10.61 -16.84
N ASP A 130 -8.64 -9.87 -16.07
CA ASP A 130 -10.11 -9.86 -16.08
C ASP A 130 -10.73 -9.25 -17.38
N LYS A 131 -10.00 -9.24 -18.51
CA LYS A 131 -10.56 -9.07 -19.86
C LYS A 131 -11.43 -10.27 -20.21
#